data_AF-A0A2E9GYF0-F1
#
_entry.id   AF-A0A2E9GYF0-F1
#
_cell.length_a   1.000
_cell.length_b   1.000
_cell.length_c   1.000
_cell.angle_alpha   90.00
_cell.angle_beta   90.00
_cell.angle_gamma   90.00
#
_symmetry.space_group_name_H-M   'P 1'
#
loop_
_entity.id
_entity.type
_entity.pdbx_description
1 polymer ?
#
loop_
_entity_poly.entity_id
_entity_poly.type
_entity_poly.pdbx_seq_one_letter_code
_entity_poly.pdbx_strand_id
1 'polypeptide(L)'
;MLKATKVRIYPTPEQAEFLNRQFGAMRFVYNKALHIISSQYKRHGLKLKAKKDLKPLLAVAKKSRKYHWLKDFDSIALQQACINLDKAFQNFFDPKLPARYPKFKRKHGKQSSYHCTSVSAGENWIKVPKM
;
A
#
# COMPACT_ATOMS: atom_id res chain seq x y z
N MET A 1 -23.43 -14.30 -8.95
CA MET A 1 -23.01 -14.47 -7.55
C MET A 1 -21.50 -14.31 -7.46
N LEU A 2 -20.98 -13.44 -6.60
CA LEU A 2 -19.53 -13.27 -6.42
C LEU A 2 -18.97 -14.44 -5.61
N LYS A 3 -17.92 -15.10 -6.11
CA LYS A 3 -17.20 -16.16 -5.39
C LYS A 3 -15.94 -15.59 -4.76
N ALA A 4 -15.67 -15.94 -3.50
CA ALA A 4 -14.45 -15.56 -2.78
C ALA A 4 -13.69 -16.83 -2.37
N THR A 5 -12.41 -16.91 -2.72
CA THR A 5 -11.54 -18.04 -2.39
C THR A 5 -10.40 -17.57 -1.50
N LYS A 6 -10.13 -18.32 -0.43
CA LYS A 6 -8.99 -18.07 0.47
C LYS A 6 -8.05 -19.26 0.42
N VAL A 7 -6.82 -19.03 -0.03
CA VAL A 7 -5.80 -20.07 -0.19
C VAL A 7 -4.55 -19.72 0.60
N ARG A 8 -3.80 -20.76 1.01
CA ARG A 8 -2.43 -20.62 1.52
C ARG A 8 -1.48 -20.91 0.36
N ILE A 9 -0.50 -20.04 0.15
CA ILE A 9 0.54 -20.22 -0.86
C ILE A 9 1.83 -20.73 -0.19
N TYR A 10 2.62 -21.47 -0.96
CA TYR A 10 3.95 -21.94 -0.58
C TYR A 10 4.96 -21.40 -1.61
N PRO A 11 5.43 -20.16 -1.43
CA PRO A 11 6.32 -19.52 -2.41
C PRO A 11 7.71 -20.18 -2.42
N THR A 12 8.38 -20.16 -3.57
CA THR A 12 9.83 -20.44 -3.65
C THR A 12 10.62 -19.38 -2.88
N PRO A 13 11.91 -19.61 -2.55
CA PRO A 13 12.74 -18.61 -1.89
C PRO A 13 12.74 -17.24 -2.60
N GLU A 14 12.82 -17.23 -3.93
CA GLU A 14 12.83 -16.02 -4.75
C GLU A 14 11.49 -15.27 -4.68
N GLN A 15 10.38 -16.01 -4.74
CA GLN A 15 9.03 -15.45 -4.60
C GLN A 15 8.80 -14.87 -3.19
N ALA A 16 9.28 -15.57 -2.16
CA ALA A 16 9.20 -15.11 -0.78
C ALA A 16 10.01 -13.82 -0.57
N GLU A 17 11.20 -13.73 -1.17
CA GLU A 17 12.02 -12.52 -1.14
C GLU A 17 11.31 -11.36 -1.85
N PHE A 18 10.76 -11.59 -3.05
CA PHE A 18 9.99 -10.58 -3.76
C PHE A 18 8.81 -10.08 -2.93
N LEU A 19 8.01 -10.99 -2.35
CA LEU A 19 6.89 -10.66 -1.48
C LEU A 19 7.32 -9.79 -0.28
N ASN A 20 8.42 -10.15 0.38
CA ASN A 20 8.95 -9.37 1.50
C ASN A 20 9.32 -7.95 1.08
N ARG A 21 9.95 -7.79 -0.08
CA ARG A 21 10.31 -6.48 -0.64
C ARG A 21 9.06 -5.70 -1.07
N GLN A 22 8.08 -6.34 -1.69
CA GLN A 22 6.78 -5.77 -2.06
C GLN A 22 6.03 -5.21 -0.84
N PHE A 23 5.95 -5.98 0.25
CA PHE A 23 5.36 -5.50 1.50
C PHE A 23 6.14 -4.32 2.09
N GLY A 24 7.47 -4.37 2.01
CA GLY A 24 8.35 -3.26 2.40
C GLY A 24 8.05 -1.98 1.62
N ALA A 25 7.90 -2.08 0.30
CA ALA A 25 7.60 -0.95 -0.57
C ALA A 25 6.23 -0.32 -0.25
N MET A 26 5.20 -1.14 -0.05
CA MET A 26 3.87 -0.67 0.36
C MET A 26 3.88 0.00 1.74
N ARG A 27 4.59 -0.59 2.71
CA ARG A 27 4.79 -0.01 4.04
C ARG A 27 5.48 1.34 3.94
N PHE A 28 6.52 1.45 3.11
CA PHE A 28 7.23 2.70 2.86
C PHE A 28 6.29 3.77 2.32
N VAL A 29 5.52 3.47 1.26
CA VAL A 29 4.58 4.44 0.65
C VAL A 29 3.56 4.93 1.67
N TYR A 30 2.93 4.02 2.42
CA TYR A 30 1.97 4.37 3.46
C TYR A 30 2.58 5.29 4.52
N ASN A 31 3.73 4.92 5.07
CA ASN A 31 4.38 5.68 6.14
C ASN A 31 4.87 7.04 5.63
N LYS A 32 5.40 7.10 4.40
CA LYS A 32 5.88 8.35 3.80
C LYS A 32 4.72 9.31 3.54
N ALA A 33 3.60 8.82 3.02
CA ALA A 33 2.40 9.63 2.81
C ALA A 33 1.85 10.16 4.15
N LEU A 34 1.76 9.29 5.18
CA LEU A 34 1.33 9.70 6.52
C LEU A 34 2.26 10.78 7.09
N HIS A 35 3.57 10.59 7.00
CA HIS A 35 4.54 11.60 7.43
C HIS A 35 4.34 12.95 6.73
N ILE A 36 4.16 12.96 5.40
CA ILE A 36 3.95 14.19 4.63
C ILE A 36 2.67 14.88 5.11
N ILE A 37 1.54 14.18 5.15
CA ILE A 37 0.25 14.74 5.61
C ILE A 37 0.39 15.33 7.02
N SER A 38 0.91 14.54 7.98
CA SER A 38 1.07 15.00 9.37
C SER A 38 1.98 16.22 9.47
N SER A 39 3.08 16.24 8.72
CA SER A 39 4.05 17.34 8.72
C SER A 39 3.48 18.64 8.14
N GLN A 40 2.75 18.55 7.02
CA GLN A 40 2.15 19.68 6.32
C GLN A 40 1.02 20.29 7.14
N TYR A 41 0.21 19.44 7.78
CA TYR A 41 -0.80 19.90 8.72
C TYR A 41 -0.18 20.60 9.94
N LYS A 42 0.85 20.00 10.57
CA LYS A 42 1.48 20.58 11.76
C LYS A 42 2.15 21.93 11.49
N ARG A 43 2.77 22.11 10.32
CA ARG A 43 3.53 23.32 9.98
C ARG A 43 2.68 24.43 9.37
N HIS A 44 1.71 24.06 8.54
CA HIS A 44 1.00 25.00 7.67
C HIS A 44 -0.53 24.89 7.78
N GLY A 45 -1.06 23.99 8.61
CA GLY A 45 -2.50 23.72 8.72
C GLY A 45 -3.11 23.05 7.48
N LEU A 46 -2.29 22.63 6.51
CA LEU A 46 -2.77 22.10 5.23
C LEU A 46 -3.39 20.72 5.39
N LYS A 47 -4.62 20.58 4.87
CA LYS A 47 -5.39 19.33 4.89
C LYS A 47 -5.22 18.56 3.58
N LEU A 48 -4.14 17.78 3.49
CA LEU A 48 -3.86 16.91 2.35
C LEU A 48 -4.62 15.58 2.45
N LYS A 49 -5.08 15.07 1.32
CA LYS A 49 -5.72 13.75 1.16
C LYS A 49 -4.77 12.79 0.48
N ALA A 50 -4.53 11.62 1.08
CA ALA A 50 -3.57 10.65 0.56
C ALA A 50 -3.93 10.16 -0.86
N LYS A 51 -5.21 9.95 -1.14
CA LYS A 51 -5.69 9.49 -2.45
C LYS A 51 -5.57 10.56 -3.52
N LYS A 52 -5.86 11.83 -3.20
CA LYS A 52 -5.88 12.93 -4.17
C LYS A 52 -4.48 13.53 -4.38
N ASP A 53 -3.75 13.77 -3.30
CA ASP A 53 -2.55 14.62 -3.35
C ASP A 53 -1.26 13.81 -3.36
N LEU A 54 -1.19 12.66 -2.66
CA LEU A 54 0.06 11.86 -2.58
C LEU A 54 0.11 10.70 -3.57
N LYS A 55 -1.01 10.06 -3.89
CA LYS A 55 -1.06 8.96 -4.87
C LYS A 55 -0.48 9.37 -6.25
N PRO A 56 -0.80 10.55 -6.85
CA PRO A 56 -0.21 10.94 -8.14
C PRO A 56 1.31 11.13 -8.08
N LEU A 57 1.85 11.54 -6.92
CA LEU A 57 3.29 11.72 -6.75
C LEU A 57 4.08 10.42 -6.84
N LEU A 58 3.43 9.25 -6.76
CA LEU A 58 4.11 7.97 -6.99
C LEU A 58 4.71 7.88 -8.40
N ALA A 59 4.06 8.45 -9.41
CA ALA A 59 4.59 8.47 -10.77
C ALA A 59 5.89 9.27 -10.85
N VAL A 60 5.95 10.40 -10.14
CA VAL A 60 7.15 11.25 -10.04
C VAL A 60 8.23 10.55 -9.21
N ALA A 61 7.86 9.97 -8.06
CA ALA A 61 8.78 9.28 -7.17
C ALA A 61 9.51 8.14 -7.88
N LYS A 62 8.82 7.34 -8.68
CA LYS A 62 9.39 6.24 -9.48
C LYS A 62 10.40 6.68 -10.54
N LYS A 63 10.36 7.95 -10.97
CA LYS A 63 11.34 8.54 -11.89
C LYS A 63 12.48 9.26 -11.17
N SER A 64 12.37 9.46 -9.86
CA SER A 64 13.37 10.20 -9.08
C SER A 64 14.56 9.34 -8.69
N ARG A 65 15.75 9.94 -8.56
CA ARG A 65 16.98 9.27 -8.08
C ARG A 65 16.82 8.62 -6.70
N LYS A 66 15.96 9.17 -5.83
CA LYS A 66 15.81 8.67 -4.45
C LYS A 66 14.84 7.50 -4.33
N TYR A 67 13.81 7.47 -5.17
CA TYR A 67 12.71 6.51 -5.04
C TYR A 67 12.45 5.69 -6.31
N HIS A 68 13.40 5.66 -7.25
CA HIS A 68 13.27 4.88 -8.50
C HIS A 68 13.04 3.40 -8.24
N TRP A 69 13.56 2.85 -7.15
CA TRP A 69 13.38 1.45 -6.74
C TRP A 69 11.91 1.04 -6.56
N LEU A 70 10.99 2.01 -6.38
CA LEU A 70 9.54 1.73 -6.36
C LEU A 70 9.00 1.22 -7.71
N LYS A 71 9.76 1.34 -8.80
CA LYS A 71 9.38 0.84 -10.13
C LYS A 71 9.42 -0.68 -10.22
N ASP A 72 10.17 -1.33 -9.33
CA ASP A 72 10.39 -2.78 -9.35
C ASP A 72 9.19 -3.55 -8.75
N PHE A 73 8.23 -2.82 -8.14
CA PHE A 73 7.10 -3.36 -7.39
C PHE A 73 5.76 -3.10 -8.08
N ASP A 74 4.74 -3.88 -7.71
CA ASP A 74 3.41 -3.74 -8.30
C ASP A 74 2.85 -2.33 -8.10
N SER A 75 2.53 -1.67 -9.22
CA SER A 75 2.17 -0.26 -9.21
C SER A 75 0.80 0.01 -8.59
N ILE A 76 -0.12 -0.95 -8.68
CA ILE A 76 -1.48 -0.85 -8.15
C ILE A 76 -1.44 -1.03 -6.64
N ALA A 77 -0.65 -1.99 -6.15
CA ALA A 77 -0.43 -2.23 -4.75
C ALA A 77 0.17 -1.00 -4.04
N LEU A 78 1.15 -0.32 -4.67
CA LEU A 78 1.69 0.94 -4.13
C LEU A 78 0.64 2.05 -4.08
N GLN A 79 -0.18 2.20 -5.12
CA GLN A 79 -1.29 3.16 -5.12
C GLN A 79 -2.33 2.84 -4.06
N GLN A 80 -2.62 1.55 -3.86
CA GLN A 80 -3.56 1.08 -2.84
C GLN A 80 -3.07 1.41 -1.43
N ALA A 81 -1.75 1.48 -1.19
CA ALA A 81 -1.22 1.94 0.09
C ALA A 81 -1.68 3.37 0.43
N CYS A 82 -1.68 4.30 -0.54
CA CYS A 82 -2.22 5.65 -0.36
C CYS A 82 -3.73 5.64 -0.15
N ILE A 83 -4.47 4.82 -0.90
CA ILE A 83 -5.94 4.71 -0.75
C ILE A 83 -6.32 4.18 0.64
N ASN A 84 -5.57 3.20 1.15
CA ASN A 84 -5.78 2.65 2.48
C ASN A 84 -5.50 3.69 3.57
N LEU A 85 -4.50 4.57 3.37
CA LEU A 85 -4.27 5.69 4.28
C LEU A 85 -5.40 6.72 4.21
N ASP A 86 -5.89 7.04 3.02
CA ASP A 86 -7.01 7.95 2.82
C ASP A 86 -8.26 7.46 3.56
N LYS A 87 -8.58 6.18 3.41
CA LYS A 87 -9.68 5.52 4.14
C LYS A 87 -9.45 5.54 5.66
N ALA A 88 -8.22 5.34 6.13
CA ALA A 88 -7.92 5.42 7.56
C ALA A 88 -8.17 6.83 8.12
N PHE A 89 -7.85 7.88 7.36
CA PHE A 89 -8.19 9.26 7.74
C PHE A 89 -9.70 9.51 7.68
N GLN A 90 -10.39 9.06 6.63
CA GLN A 90 -11.86 9.17 6.55
C GLN A 90 -12.53 8.54 7.77
N ASN A 91 -12.10 7.33 8.15
CA ASN A 91 -12.61 6.66 9.34
C ASN A 91 -12.28 7.45 10.62
N PHE A 92 -11.07 8.00 10.75
CA PHE A 92 -10.68 8.82 11.90
C PHE A 92 -11.54 10.07 12.08
N PHE A 93 -11.98 10.69 10.97
CA PHE A 93 -12.85 11.87 11.02
C PHE A 93 -14.35 11.53 11.11
N ASP A 94 -14.74 10.26 10.96
CA ASP A 94 -16.12 9.82 11.11
C ASP A 94 -16.44 9.61 12.60
N PRO A 95 -17.31 10.44 13.21
CA PRO A 95 -17.64 10.34 14.63
C PRO A 95 -18.37 9.05 15.00
N LYS A 96 -18.93 8.33 14.03
CA LYS A 96 -19.63 7.05 14.27
C LYS A 96 -18.66 5.88 14.40
N LEU A 97 -17.42 6.04 13.98
CA LEU A 97 -16.41 4.98 14.00
C LEU A 97 -15.44 5.19 15.17
N PRO A 98 -15.11 4.17 15.96
CA PRO A 98 -14.11 4.26 17.02
C PRO A 98 -12.67 4.23 16.45
N ALA A 99 -12.43 5.00 15.39
CA ALA A 99 -11.16 5.04 14.69
C ALA A 99 -10.21 6.04 15.33
N ARG A 100 -8.96 5.63 15.50
CA ARG A 100 -7.89 6.49 16.00
C ARG A 100 -7.07 7.05 14.85
N TYR A 101 -6.29 8.09 15.14
CA TYR A 101 -5.36 8.66 14.17
C TYR A 101 -4.48 7.57 13.52
N PRO A 102 -4.31 7.58 12.19
CA PRO A 102 -3.48 6.59 11.50
C PRO A 102 -2.05 6.53 12.05
N LYS A 103 -1.53 5.33 12.27
CA LYS A 103 -0.17 5.10 12.80
C LYS A 103 0.75 4.54 11.72
N PHE A 104 2.05 4.79 11.87
CA PHE A 104 3.05 4.13 11.03
C PHE A 104 2.95 2.61 11.14
N LYS A 105 2.99 1.97 9.97
CA LYS A 105 3.05 0.52 9.83
C LYS A 105 4.46 0.03 10.20
N ARG A 106 4.52 -1.09 10.92
CA ARG A 106 5.75 -1.75 11.38
C ARG A 106 6.09 -2.95 10.50
N LYS A 107 7.37 -3.36 10.47
CA LYS A 107 7.83 -4.53 9.69
C LYS A 107 7.26 -5.85 10.19
N HIS A 108 7.29 -6.04 11.50
CA HIS A 108 6.82 -7.26 12.15
C HIS A 108 5.31 -7.28 12.46
N GLY A 109 4.56 -6.28 11.97
CA GLY A 109 3.10 -6.28 12.05
C GLY A 109 2.46 -7.02 10.86
N LYS A 110 1.13 -7.03 10.79
CA LYS A 110 0.38 -7.57 9.65
C LYS A 110 0.82 -6.88 8.35
N GLN A 111 1.43 -7.65 7.44
CA GLN A 111 1.75 -7.22 6.08
C GLN A 111 0.66 -7.67 5.12
N SER A 112 0.41 -6.89 4.08
CA SER A 112 -0.61 -7.19 3.07
C SER A 112 -0.34 -6.43 1.79
N SER A 113 -0.55 -7.07 0.64
CA SER A 113 -0.56 -6.43 -0.67
C SER A 113 -1.89 -6.64 -1.38
N TYR A 114 -2.28 -5.67 -2.20
CA TYR A 114 -3.50 -5.72 -2.99
C TYR A 114 -3.15 -5.75 -4.47
N HIS A 115 -3.73 -6.70 -5.19
CA HIS A 115 -3.53 -6.91 -6.62
C HIS A 115 -4.91 -7.16 -7.24
N CYS A 116 -5.30 -6.35 -8.23
CA CYS A 116 -6.63 -6.46 -8.86
C CYS A 116 -6.61 -6.77 -10.35
N THR A 117 -5.43 -6.77 -10.97
CA THR A 117 -5.25 -7.09 -12.39
C THR A 117 -4.34 -8.30 -12.50
N SER A 118 -4.53 -9.11 -13.54
CA SER A 118 -3.65 -10.26 -13.85
C SER A 118 -3.50 -11.27 -12.70
N VAL A 119 -4.54 -11.39 -11.86
CA VAL A 119 -4.66 -12.45 -10.85
C VAL A 119 -5.53 -13.56 -11.41
N SER A 120 -5.00 -14.78 -11.42
CA SER A 120 -5.73 -15.99 -11.79
C SER A 120 -5.34 -17.13 -10.86
N ALA A 121 -6.25 -18.06 -10.61
CA ALA A 121 -6.00 -19.23 -9.79
C ALA A 121 -6.55 -20.47 -10.51
N GLY A 122 -5.75 -21.52 -10.55
CA GLY A 122 -6.16 -22.86 -10.96
C GLY A 122 -6.20 -23.79 -9.75
N GLU A 123 -6.28 -25.10 -9.99
CA GLU A 123 -6.35 -26.10 -8.91
C GLU A 123 -5.11 -26.07 -8.00
N ASN A 124 -3.91 -25.97 -8.60
CA ASN A 124 -2.64 -26.08 -7.88
C ASN A 124 -1.71 -24.87 -8.05
N TRP A 125 -2.21 -23.75 -8.60
CA TRP A 125 -1.39 -22.56 -8.84
C TRP A 125 -2.18 -21.27 -8.68
N ILE A 126 -1.47 -20.20 -8.32
CA ILE A 126 -1.98 -18.83 -8.34
C ILE A 126 -0.98 -17.93 -9.05
N LYS A 127 -1.49 -17.07 -9.92
CA LYS A 127 -0.72 -16.03 -10.59
C LYS A 127 -0.97 -14.72 -9.87
N VAL A 128 0.11 -14.05 -9.48
CA VAL A 128 0.08 -12.71 -8.88
C VAL A 128 0.99 -11.82 -9.73
N PRO A 129 0.62 -10.55 -10.00
CA PRO A 129 1.48 -9.65 -10.76
C PRO A 129 2.90 -9.56 -10.21
N LYS A 130 3.89 -9.53 -11.11
CA LYS A 130 5.32 -9.39 -10.80
C LYS A 130 5.92 -10.54 -9.97
N MET A 131 5.23 -11.67 -9.88
CA MET A 131 5.64 -12.89 -9.18
C MET A 131 5.54 -14.10 -10.10
#